data_AF-A0A923XX83-F1
#
_entry.id   AF-A0A923XX83-F1
#
_cell.length_a   1.000
_cell.length_b   1.000
_cell.length_c   1.000
_cell.angle_alpha   90.00
_cell.angle_beta   90.00
_cell.angle_gamma   90.00
#
_symmetry.space_group_name_H-M   'P 1'
#
loop_
_entity.id
_entity.type
_entity.pdbx_description
1 polymer ?
#
loop_
_entity_poly.entity_id
_entity_poly.type
_entity_poly.pdbx_seq_one_letter_code
_entity_poly.pdbx_strand_id
1 'polypeptide(L)'
;METIHMQLRADILIDFIIGIWLLAITIIDLKTLRIPDILSLPLLVLGLVFAGFAAAPEFAGRLIGAGAGFLVLGLFGELFFRLRRREGLGLGDAKLFGAAGAWLGCQALPRVLLVGALGGLCWALLRRHQGELA
;
A
#
# COMPACT_ATOMS: atom_id res chain seq x y z
N MET A 1 17.33 9.56 27.56
CA MET A 1 16.83 8.17 27.50
C MET A 1 15.30 8.12 27.50
N GLU A 2 14.60 8.85 28.38
CA GLU A 2 13.13 8.82 28.42
C GLU A 2 12.42 9.25 27.13
N THR A 3 12.90 10.31 26.45
CA THR A 3 12.34 10.78 25.18
C THR A 3 12.41 9.75 24.06
N ILE A 4 13.51 9.00 23.98
CA ILE A 4 13.73 7.94 22.99
C ILE A 4 12.75 6.77 23.23
N HIS A 5 12.55 6.38 24.50
CA HIS A 5 11.60 5.32 24.84
C HIS A 5 10.15 5.74 24.55
N MET A 6 9.81 7.00 24.79
CA MET A 6 8.47 7.51 24.50
C MET A 6 8.20 7.57 22.99
N GLN A 7 9.18 8.02 22.20
CA GLN A 7 9.09 8.02 20.74
C GLN A 7 8.92 6.60 20.19
N LEU A 8 9.75 5.66 20.64
CA LEU A 8 9.68 4.27 20.20
C LEU A 8 8.30 3.62 20.48
N ARG A 9 7.68 3.95 21.63
CA ARG A 9 6.33 3.48 21.96
C ARG A 9 5.27 4.06 21.02
N ALA A 10 5.40 5.33 20.64
CA ALA A 10 4.48 5.97 19.72
C ALA A 10 4.58 5.36 18.32
N ASP A 11 5.80 5.12 17.82
CA ASP A 11 6.03 4.52 16.51
C ASP A 11 5.41 3.11 16.43
N ILE A 12 5.63 2.27 17.45
CA ILE A 12 5.04 0.92 17.55
C ILE A 12 3.50 0.99 17.56
N LEU A 13 2.93 1.95 18.29
CA LEU A 13 1.48 2.10 18.36
C LEU A 13 0.88 2.51 17.00
N ILE A 14 1.54 3.43 16.29
CA ILE A 14 1.12 3.87 14.95
C ILE A 14 1.19 2.69 13.97
N ASP A 15 2.31 1.95 13.96
CA ASP A 15 2.48 0.78 13.10
C ASP A 15 1.44 -0.29 13.39
N PHE A 16 1.10 -0.51 14.66
CA PHE A 16 0.06 -1.44 15.06
C PHE A 16 -1.33 -1.02 14.56
N ILE A 17 -1.68 0.26 14.69
CA ILE A 17 -2.94 0.81 14.20
C ILE A 17 -3.03 0.68 12.67
N ILE A 18 -1.96 1.02 11.95
CA ILE A 18 -1.89 0.85 10.49
C ILE A 18 -2.01 -0.63 10.13
N GLY A 19 -1.36 -1.52 10.88
CA GLY A 19 -1.45 -2.97 10.69
C GLY A 19 -2.90 -3.49 10.81
N ILE A 20 -3.64 -3.06 11.83
CA ILE A 20 -5.06 -3.40 11.97
C ILE A 20 -5.89 -2.81 10.82
N TRP A 21 -5.59 -1.57 10.40
CA TRP A 21 -6.29 -0.92 9.29
C TRP A 21 -6.08 -1.69 7.97
N LEU A 22 -4.84 -2.06 7.67
CA LEU A 22 -4.49 -2.88 6.50
C LEU A 22 -5.09 -4.28 6.57
N LEU A 23 -5.18 -4.86 7.77
CA LEU A 23 -5.88 -6.13 7.98
C LEU A 23 -7.37 -6.00 7.66
N ALA A 24 -8.03 -4.92 8.09
CA ALA A 24 -9.42 -4.67 7.75
C ALA A 24 -9.63 -4.51 6.24
N ILE A 25 -8.74 -3.78 5.55
CA ILE A 25 -8.74 -3.66 4.09
C ILE A 25 -8.57 -5.03 3.43
N THR A 26 -7.61 -5.84 3.89
CA THR A 26 -7.36 -7.20 3.38
C THR A 26 -8.59 -8.10 3.56
N ILE A 27 -9.27 -8.06 4.71
CA ILE A 27 -10.48 -8.87 4.95
C ILE A 27 -11.61 -8.47 3.99
N ILE A 28 -11.78 -7.17 3.74
CA ILE A 28 -12.79 -6.69 2.78
C ILE A 28 -12.40 -7.12 1.37
N ASP A 29 -11.15 -6.93 0.98
CA ASP A 29 -10.63 -7.29 -0.34
C ASP A 29 -10.77 -8.79 -0.62
N LEU A 30 -10.48 -9.66 0.35
CA LEU A 30 -10.67 -11.11 0.20
C LEU A 30 -12.14 -11.52 -0.02
N LYS A 31 -13.10 -10.71 0.46
CA LYS A 31 -14.54 -10.99 0.32
C LYS A 31 -15.13 -10.38 -0.96
N THR A 32 -14.70 -9.19 -1.34
CA THR A 32 -15.33 -8.40 -2.41
C THR A 32 -14.45 -8.24 -3.65
N LEU A 33 -13.17 -8.63 -3.57
CA LEU A 33 -12.12 -8.35 -4.56
C LEU A 33 -12.04 -6.86 -4.93
N ARG A 34 -12.35 -5.99 -3.96
CA ARG A 34 -12.34 -4.54 -4.14
C ARG A 34 -11.86 -3.85 -2.88
N ILE A 35 -10.79 -3.07 -3.04
CA ILE A 35 -10.29 -2.17 -2.00
C ILE A 35 -11.22 -0.94 -1.88
N PRO A 36 -11.76 -0.66 -0.69
CA PRO A 36 -12.68 0.44 -0.50
C PRO A 36 -11.97 1.79 -0.38
N ASP A 37 -12.45 2.79 -1.13
CA ASP A 37 -11.91 4.14 -1.14
C ASP A 37 -12.00 4.82 0.24
N ILE A 38 -13.05 4.50 1.00
CA ILE A 38 -13.26 5.01 2.35
C ILE A 38 -12.18 4.56 3.34
N LEU A 39 -11.38 3.54 3.02
CA LEU A 39 -10.25 3.12 3.86
C LEU A 39 -8.91 3.51 3.24
N SER A 40 -8.75 3.35 1.92
CA SER A 40 -7.47 3.63 1.24
C SER A 40 -7.14 5.12 1.16
N LEU A 41 -8.11 5.99 0.88
CA LEU A 41 -7.85 7.43 0.76
C LEU A 41 -7.56 8.09 2.11
N PRO A 42 -8.29 7.81 3.20
CA PRO A 42 -7.91 8.33 4.51
C PRO A 42 -6.53 7.87 4.95
N LEU A 43 -6.15 6.62 4.66
CA LEU A 43 -4.82 6.13 4.98
C LEU A 43 -3.72 6.92 4.25
N LEU A 44 -3.94 7.27 2.97
CA LEU A 44 -3.03 8.13 2.20
C LEU A 44 -2.95 9.54 2.80
N VAL A 45 -4.10 10.16 3.05
CA VAL A 45 -4.19 11.53 3.59
C VAL A 45 -3.52 11.60 4.96
N LEU A 46 -3.81 10.65 5.84
CA LEU A 46 -3.17 10.58 7.16
C LEU A 46 -1.66 10.44 7.04
N GLY A 47 -1.16 9.60 6.13
CA GLY A 47 0.29 9.49 5.89
C GLY A 47 0.92 10.82 5.50
N LEU A 48 0.27 11.60 4.64
CA LEU A 48 0.75 12.93 4.25
C LEU A 48 0.63 13.96 5.38
N VAL A 49 -0.44 13.91 6.17
CA VAL A 49 -0.61 14.77 7.35
C VAL A 49 0.49 14.49 8.38
N PHE A 50 0.78 13.22 8.65
CA PHE A 50 1.90 12.83 9.52
C PHE A 50 3.25 13.25 8.95
N ALA A 51 3.45 13.10 7.64
CA ALA A 51 4.65 13.59 6.97
C ALA A 51 4.83 15.11 7.11
N GLY A 52 3.73 15.88 7.21
CA GLY A 52 3.76 17.34 7.40
C GLY A 52 4.38 17.78 8.73
N PHE A 53 4.44 16.89 9.73
CA PHE A 53 5.13 17.15 11.00
C PHE A 53 6.63 16.78 10.95
N ALA A 54 7.08 16.17 9.86
CA ALA A 54 8.48 15.80 9.67
C ALA A 54 9.30 16.97 9.08
N ALA A 55 10.63 16.80 9.04
CA ALA A 55 11.51 17.77 8.39
C ALA A 55 11.21 17.87 6.88
N ALA A 56 11.42 19.06 6.30
CA ALA A 56 11.10 19.32 4.89
C ALA A 56 11.64 18.29 3.87
N PRO A 57 12.88 17.77 3.98
CA PRO A 57 13.37 16.72 3.07
C PRO A 57 12.58 15.41 3.19
N GLU A 58 12.18 15.05 4.41
CA GLU A 58 11.40 13.84 4.66
C GLU A 58 9.97 14.00 4.12
N PHE A 59 9.33 15.15 4.38
CA PHE A 59 8.03 15.47 3.82
C PHE A 59 8.03 15.38 2.29
N ALA A 60 9.02 16.00 1.64
CA ALA A 60 9.17 15.94 0.19
C ALA A 60 9.33 14.50 -0.32
N GLY A 61 10.13 13.68 0.36
CA GLY A 61 10.31 12.26 0.01
C GLY A 61 9.03 11.44 0.14
N ARG A 62 8.18 11.73 1.14
CA ARG A 62 6.88 11.09 1.38
C ARG A 62 5.81 11.55 0.40
N LEU A 63 5.79 12.84 0.06
CA LEU A 63 4.92 13.39 -0.97
C LEU A 63 5.24 12.83 -2.36
N ILE A 64 6.53 12.80 -2.72
CA ILE A 64 7.01 12.18 -3.95
C ILE A 64 6.70 10.68 -3.94
N GLY A 65 6.92 10.00 -2.82
CA GLY A 65 6.54 8.59 -2.65
C GLY A 65 5.07 8.35 -2.91
N ALA A 66 4.18 9.17 -2.35
CA ALA A 66 2.74 9.04 -2.53
C ALA A 66 2.33 9.21 -4.00
N GLY A 67 2.82 10.26 -4.66
CA GLY A 67 2.54 10.51 -6.07
C GLY A 67 3.14 9.45 -6.99
N ALA A 68 4.43 9.13 -6.81
CA ALA A 68 5.13 8.15 -7.63
C ALA A 68 4.55 6.74 -7.47
N GLY A 69 4.22 6.33 -6.24
CA GLY A 69 3.57 5.05 -5.97
C GLY A 69 2.25 4.93 -6.74
N PHE A 70 1.34 5.89 -6.55
CA PHE A 70 0.06 5.89 -7.26
C PHE A 70 0.24 5.88 -8.79
N LEU A 71 1.11 6.75 -9.31
CA LEU A 71 1.31 6.89 -10.75
C LEU A 71 1.94 5.65 -11.38
N VAL A 72 2.94 5.03 -10.76
CA VAL A 72 3.63 3.87 -11.33
C VAL A 72 2.66 2.70 -11.50
N LEU A 73 1.90 2.34 -10.47
CA LEU A 73 0.93 1.26 -10.57
C LEU A 73 -0.27 1.64 -11.43
N GLY A 74 -0.78 2.86 -11.30
CA GLY A 74 -1.91 3.34 -12.10
C GLY A 74 -1.60 3.34 -13.60
N LEU A 75 -0.44 3.86 -14.00
CA LEU A 75 0.00 3.87 -15.40
C LEU A 75 0.29 2.46 -15.92
N PHE A 76 0.88 1.60 -15.11
CA PHE A 76 1.11 0.21 -15.51
C PHE A 76 -0.21 -0.54 -15.72
N GLY A 77 -1.17 -0.36 -14.81
CA GLY A 77 -2.52 -0.92 -14.94
C GLY A 77 -3.26 -0.41 -16.18
N GLU A 78 -3.23 0.90 -16.43
CA GLU A 78 -3.85 1.50 -17.61
C GLU A 78 -3.18 1.04 -18.91
N LEU A 79 -1.85 0.99 -18.95
CA LEU A 79 -1.10 0.49 -20.11
C LEU A 79 -1.45 -0.98 -20.39
N PHE A 80 -1.48 -1.80 -19.35
CA PHE A 80 -1.88 -3.20 -19.47
C PHE A 80 -3.32 -3.34 -19.99
N PHE A 81 -4.25 -2.54 -19.46
CA PHE A 81 -5.64 -2.51 -19.91
C PHE A 81 -5.76 -2.13 -21.39
N ARG A 82 -5.03 -1.11 -21.84
CA ARG A 82 -5.02 -0.69 -23.25
C ARG A 82 -4.47 -1.77 -24.18
N LEU A 83 -3.44 -2.51 -23.76
CA LEU A 83 -2.80 -3.55 -24.56
C LEU A 83 -3.59 -4.87 -24.59
N ARG A 84 -4.20 -5.26 -23.46
CA ARG A 84 -4.85 -6.57 -23.30
C ARG A 84 -6.38 -6.51 -23.30
N ARG A 85 -6.98 -5.33 -23.20
CA ARG A 85 -8.43 -5.12 -23.03
C ARG A 85 -9.01 -5.91 -21.86
N ARG A 86 -8.19 -6.18 -20.85
CA ARG A 86 -8.53 -6.88 -19.62
C ARG A 86 -7.96 -6.10 -18.45
N GLU A 87 -8.74 -5.98 -17.38
CA GLU A 87 -8.25 -5.40 -16.14
C GLU A 87 -7.22 -6.36 -15.52
N GLY A 88 -6.00 -5.87 -15.36
CA GLY A 88 -4.90 -6.63 -14.77
C GLY A 88 -4.63 -6.21 -13.32
N LEU A 89 -4.51 -4.91 -13.10
CA LEU A 89 -4.24 -4.32 -11.79
C LEU A 89 -5.39 -3.38 -11.40
N GLY A 90 -5.88 -3.50 -10.17
CA GLY A 90 -6.97 -2.66 -9.68
C GLY A 90 -6.50 -1.25 -9.36
N LEU A 91 -7.34 -0.24 -9.62
CA LEU A 91 -7.08 1.14 -9.15
C LEU A 91 -6.96 1.23 -7.62
N GLY A 92 -7.56 0.28 -6.89
CA GLY A 92 -7.39 0.13 -5.45
C GLY A 92 -5.93 -0.12 -5.04
N ASP A 93 -5.22 -0.98 -5.78
CA ASP A 93 -3.81 -1.32 -5.52
C ASP A 93 -2.92 -0.09 -5.69
N ALA A 94 -3.19 0.70 -6.74
CA ALA A 94 -2.49 1.98 -6.96
C ALA A 94 -2.71 2.96 -5.81
N LYS A 95 -3.93 3.06 -5.27
CA LYS A 95 -4.23 3.92 -4.10
C LYS A 95 -3.50 3.45 -2.84
N LEU A 96 -3.49 2.15 -2.56
CA LEU A 96 -2.75 1.60 -1.41
C LEU A 96 -1.25 1.77 -1.56
N PHE A 97 -0.71 1.65 -2.77
CA PHE A 97 0.70 1.85 -3.00
C PHE A 97 1.10 3.33 -2.88
N GLY A 98 0.23 4.25 -3.31
CA GLY A 98 0.36 5.67 -2.98
C GLY A 98 0.29 5.94 -1.48
N ALA A 99 -0.62 5.28 -0.75
CA ALA A 99 -0.67 5.38 0.71
C ALA A 99 0.63 4.87 1.36
N ALA A 100 1.16 3.74 0.89
CA ALA A 100 2.46 3.23 1.35
C ALA A 100 3.60 4.23 1.09
N GLY A 101 3.57 4.93 -0.05
CA GLY A 101 4.51 6.01 -0.36
C GLY A 101 4.41 7.20 0.60
N ALA A 102 3.19 7.58 1.00
CA ALA A 102 2.96 8.63 1.99
C ALA A 102 3.53 8.25 3.38
N TRP A 103 3.38 6.98 3.78
CA TRP A 103 3.87 6.53 5.09
C TRP A 103 5.37 6.23 5.12
N LEU A 104 5.92 5.63 4.07
CA LEU A 104 7.28 5.06 4.09
C LEU A 104 8.28 5.82 3.21
N GLY A 105 7.81 6.74 2.37
CA GLY A 105 8.63 7.45 1.39
C GLY A 105 8.95 6.62 0.14
N CYS A 106 9.50 7.28 -0.88
CA CYS A 106 9.79 6.68 -2.18
C CYS A 106 10.78 5.51 -2.12
N GLN A 107 11.75 5.53 -1.20
CA GLN A 107 12.80 4.52 -1.09
C GLN A 107 12.28 3.15 -0.66
N ALA A 108 11.17 3.11 0.09
CA ALA A 108 10.59 1.87 0.58
C ALA A 108 9.68 1.19 -0.46
N LEU A 109 9.16 1.95 -1.44
CA LEU A 109 8.20 1.46 -2.44
C LEU A 109 8.65 0.21 -3.20
N PRO A 110 9.91 0.07 -3.67
CA PRO A 110 10.34 -1.14 -4.36
C PRO A 110 10.21 -2.40 -3.48
N ARG A 111 10.51 -2.29 -2.18
CA ARG A 111 10.37 -3.41 -1.24
C ARG A 111 8.90 -3.76 -1.01
N VAL A 112 8.05 -2.74 -0.83
CA VAL A 112 6.60 -2.94 -0.67
C VAL A 112 6.01 -3.65 -1.90
N LEU A 113 6.38 -3.20 -3.10
CA LEU A 113 5.92 -3.81 -4.35
C LEU A 113 6.39 -5.26 -4.47
N LEU A 114 7.66 -5.53 -4.15
CA LEU A 114 8.21 -6.88 -4.21
C LEU A 114 7.48 -7.83 -3.26
N VAL A 115 7.27 -7.43 -2.00
CA VAL A 115 6.55 -8.24 -1.01
C VAL A 115 5.10 -8.47 -1.43
N GLY A 116 4.40 -7.44 -1.90
CA GLY A 116 3.03 -7.56 -2.41
C GLY A 116 2.94 -8.50 -3.62
N ALA A 117 3.84 -8.35 -4.59
CA ALA A 117 3.88 -9.18 -5.79
C ALA A 117 4.18 -10.66 -5.45
N LEU A 118 5.13 -10.93 -4.55
CA LEU A 118 5.41 -12.28 -4.08
C LEU A 118 4.22 -12.89 -3.35
N GLY A 119 3.55 -12.11 -2.48
CA GLY A 119 2.32 -12.56 -1.81
C GLY A 119 1.21 -12.93 -2.80
N GLY A 120 0.96 -12.08 -3.79
CA GLY A 120 -0.01 -12.34 -4.87
C GLY A 120 0.35 -13.56 -5.71
N LEU A 121 1.63 -13.74 -6.04
CA LEU A 121 2.12 -14.91 -6.78
C LEU A 121 1.92 -16.20 -5.97
N CYS A 122 2.30 -16.21 -4.69
CA CYS A 122 2.07 -17.36 -3.80
C CYS A 122 0.58 -17.73 -3.73
N TRP A 123 -0.29 -16.74 -3.58
CA TRP A 123 -1.74 -16.95 -3.59
C TRP A 123 -2.25 -17.56 -4.90
N ALA A 124 -1.78 -17.03 -6.04
CA ALA A 124 -2.15 -17.54 -7.36
C ALA A 124 -1.71 -18.99 -7.57
N LEU A 125 -0.49 -19.35 -7.13
CA LEU A 125 0.02 -20.72 -7.19
C LEU A 125 -0.77 -21.68 -6.27
N LEU A 126 -1.11 -21.25 -5.05
CA LEU A 126 -1.94 -22.04 -4.14
C LEU A 126 -3.33 -22.31 -4.71
N ARG A 127 -3.96 -21.30 -5.31
CA ARG A 127 -5.26 -21.47 -5.97
C ARG A 127 -5.19 -22.39 -7.18
N ARG A 128 -4.10 -22.35 -7.95
CA ARG A 128 -3.90 -23.27 -9.08
C ARG A 128 -3.85 -24.73 -8.62
N HIS A 129 -3.12 -25.03 -7.56
CA HIS A 129 -3.04 -26.40 -7.02
C HIS A 129 -4.39 -26.91 -6.49
N GLN A 130 -5.24 -26.02 -5.96
CA GLN A 130 -6.60 -26.40 -5.54
C GLN A 130 -7.53 -26.66 -6.73
N GLY A 131 -7.34 -25.96 -7.85
CA GLY A 131 -8.09 -26.19 -9.09
C GLY A 131 -7.67 -27.44 -9.86
N GLU A 132 -6.50 -28.00 -9.58
CA GLU A 132 -6.04 -29.30 -10.13
C GLU A 132 -6.56 -30.51 -9.30
N LEU A 133 -7.17 -30.27 -8.13
CA LEU A 133 -7.71 -31.31 -7.23
C LEU A 133 -9.25 -31.37 -7.21
N ALA A 134 -9.94 -30.58 -8.04
CA ALA A 134 -11.40 -30.56 -8.22
C ALA A 134 -11.78 -31.10 -9.61
#